data_AF-A0A7W1STW9-F1
#
_entry.id   AF-A0A7W1STW9-F1
#
_cell.length_a   1.000
_cell.length_b   1.000
_cell.length_c   1.000
_cell.angle_alpha   90.00
_cell.angle_beta   90.00
_cell.angle_gamma   90.00
#
_symmetry.space_group_name_H-M   'P 1'
#
loop_
_entity.id
_entity.type
_entity.pdbx_description
1 polymer ?
#
loop_
_entity_poly.entity_id
_entity_poly.type
_entity_poly.pdbx_seq_one_letter_code
_entity_poly.pdbx_strand_id
1 'polypeptide(L)'
;MSARDVATDRLERRPRRFRLAAAAGMAAPVLFVAVFTVEGSLRQGYDPLSMFVSELSAGPRGWVQIVNFVVTGGLVVAFGRALGGVLERGPAATGGPI
;
A
#
# COMPACT_ATOMS: atom_id res chain seq x y z
N MET A 1 -28.25 10.46 22.06
CA MET A 1 -27.50 10.44 20.78
C MET A 1 -28.45 9.92 19.71
N SER A 2 -28.78 10.71 18.69
CA SER A 2 -29.93 10.46 17.79
C SER A 2 -29.56 9.52 16.64
N ALA A 3 -30.52 8.71 16.16
CA ALA A 3 -30.33 7.82 14.99
C ALA A 3 -29.88 8.59 13.73
N ARG A 4 -30.23 9.89 13.64
CA ARG A 4 -29.78 10.79 12.57
C ARG A 4 -28.29 11.11 12.66
N ASP A 5 -27.74 11.28 13.86
CA ASP A 5 -26.31 11.54 14.08
C ASP A 5 -25.44 10.32 13.72
N VAL A 6 -25.96 9.11 13.96
CA VAL A 6 -25.30 7.86 13.58
C VAL A 6 -25.28 7.68 12.05
N ALA A 7 -26.32 8.11 11.35
CA ALA A 7 -26.41 8.02 9.91
C ALA A 7 -25.47 9.02 9.21
N THR A 8 -25.43 10.27 9.67
CA THR A 8 -24.52 11.31 9.13
C THR A 8 -23.04 10.95 9.37
N ASP A 9 -22.70 10.48 10.57
CA ASP A 9 -21.35 10.02 10.91
C ASP A 9 -20.87 8.86 10.02
N ARG A 10 -21.78 7.93 9.71
CA ARG A 10 -21.48 6.77 8.85
C ARG A 10 -21.29 7.17 7.39
N LEU A 11 -22.02 8.17 6.91
CA LEU A 11 -21.89 8.70 5.54
C LEU A 11 -20.60 9.50 5.37
N GLU A 12 -20.18 10.31 6.36
CA GLU A 12 -18.93 11.09 6.28
C GLU A 12 -17.65 10.24 6.43
N ARG A 13 -17.69 9.16 7.22
CA ARG A 13 -16.53 8.27 7.41
C ARG A 13 -16.20 7.45 6.17
N ARG A 14 -17.18 7.08 5.34
CA ARG A 14 -16.97 6.27 4.12
C ARG A 14 -16.03 6.92 3.08
N PRO A 15 -16.25 8.17 2.62
CA PRO A 15 -15.38 8.81 1.64
C PRO A 15 -14.00 9.17 2.22
N ARG A 16 -13.89 9.41 3.53
CA ARG A 16 -12.57 9.60 4.18
C ARG A 16 -11.74 8.32 4.16
N ARG A 17 -12.31 7.18 4.54
CA ARG A 17 -11.62 5.88 4.56
C ARG A 17 -11.15 5.46 3.17
N PHE A 18 -11.98 5.68 2.14
CA PHE A 18 -11.61 5.40 0.76
C PHE A 18 -10.45 6.28 0.28
N ARG A 19 -10.51 7.59 0.53
CA ARG A 19 -9.41 8.52 0.20
C ARG A 19 -8.11 8.16 0.91
N LEU A 20 -8.18 7.78 2.19
CA LEU A 20 -7.01 7.32 2.94
C LEU A 20 -6.45 6.02 2.37
N ALA A 21 -7.31 5.07 1.99
CA ALA A 21 -6.85 3.83 1.36
C ALA A 21 -6.22 4.09 -0.01
N ALA A 22 -6.80 4.96 -0.84
CA ALA A 22 -6.24 5.35 -2.14
C ALA A 22 -4.89 6.06 -1.98
N ALA A 23 -4.80 7.00 -1.03
CA ALA A 23 -3.54 7.66 -0.70
C ALA A 23 -2.48 6.67 -0.20
N ALA A 24 -2.87 5.71 0.66
CA ALA A 24 -2.00 4.63 1.14
C ALA A 24 -1.51 3.74 -0.03
N GLY A 25 -2.40 3.41 -0.96
CA GLY A 25 -2.06 2.63 -2.16
C GLY A 25 -1.08 3.34 -3.09
N MET A 26 -1.21 4.67 -3.25
CA MET A 26 -0.25 5.48 -4.03
C MET A 26 1.08 5.70 -3.31
N ALA A 27 1.05 5.85 -1.98
CA ALA A 27 2.25 6.04 -1.18
C ALA A 27 3.14 4.78 -1.12
N ALA A 28 2.53 3.59 -1.17
CA ALA A 28 3.24 2.31 -1.11
C ALA A 28 4.36 2.14 -2.17
N PRO A 29 4.11 2.27 -3.50
CA PRO A 29 5.15 2.13 -4.50
C PRO A 29 6.22 3.22 -4.40
N VAL A 30 5.83 4.46 -4.06
CA VAL A 30 6.78 5.57 -3.89
C VAL A 30 7.72 5.31 -2.71
N LEU A 31 7.17 4.90 -1.57
CA LEU A 31 7.95 4.53 -0.39
C LEU A 31 8.90 3.38 -0.71
N PHE A 32 8.38 2.34 -1.37
CA PHE A 32 9.16 1.17 -1.73
C PHE A 32 10.39 1.53 -2.58
N VAL A 33 10.17 2.30 -3.66
CA VAL A 33 11.21 2.74 -4.59
C VAL A 33 12.22 3.64 -3.90
N ALA A 34 11.77 4.63 -3.13
CA ALA A 34 12.65 5.54 -2.42
C ALA A 34 13.58 4.80 -1.46
N VAL A 35 13.04 3.87 -0.66
CA VAL A 35 13.82 3.13 0.33
C VAL A 35 14.86 2.24 -0.31
N PHE A 36 14.49 1.42 -1.32
CA PHE A 36 15.49 0.53 -1.93
C PHE A 36 16.53 1.31 -2.74
N THR A 37 16.16 2.47 -3.31
CA THR A 37 17.11 3.31 -4.07
C THR A 37 18.16 3.90 -3.14
N VAL A 38 17.71 4.48 -2.01
CA VAL A 38 18.61 5.03 -1.00
C VAL A 38 19.49 3.92 -0.40
N GLU A 39 18.89 2.82 0.05
CA GLU A 39 19.65 1.72 0.68
C GLU A 39 20.62 1.06 -0.33
N GLY A 40 20.21 0.90 -1.58
CA GLY A 40 21.03 0.32 -2.64
C GLY A 40 22.23 1.21 -2.97
N SER A 41 22.03 2.52 -3.02
CA SER A 41 23.14 3.47 -3.24
C SER A 41 24.17 3.50 -2.10
N LEU A 42 23.75 3.16 -0.87
CA LEU A 42 24.61 3.13 0.30
C LEU A 42 25.31 1.77 0.49
N ARG A 43 24.86 0.73 -0.23
CA ARG A 43 25.35 -0.63 -0.06
C ARG A 43 26.50 -0.92 -1.00
N GLN A 44 27.71 -1.01 -0.45
CA GLN A 44 28.87 -1.48 -1.19
C GLN A 44 28.64 -2.90 -1.73
N GLY A 45 28.98 -3.09 -3.01
CA GLY A 45 28.83 -4.37 -3.70
C GLY A 45 27.41 -4.68 -4.18
N TYR A 46 26.44 -3.77 -4.00
CA TYR A 46 25.14 -3.89 -4.64
C TYR A 46 25.15 -3.18 -6.00
N ASP A 47 24.77 -3.89 -7.06
CA ASP A 47 24.57 -3.33 -8.40
C ASP A 47 23.09 -3.43 -8.79
N PRO A 48 22.35 -2.31 -8.89
CA PRO A 48 20.93 -2.30 -9.25
C PRO A 48 20.63 -2.87 -10.64
N LEU A 49 21.62 -2.98 -11.53
CA LEU A 49 21.44 -3.50 -12.89
C LEU A 49 21.61 -5.02 -12.99
N SER A 50 22.30 -5.64 -12.04
CA SER A 50 22.60 -7.08 -12.07
C SER A 50 22.06 -7.85 -10.87
N MET A 51 21.70 -7.16 -9.77
CA MET A 51 21.21 -7.77 -8.53
C MET A 51 19.75 -7.42 -8.26
N PHE A 52 19.05 -8.32 -7.58
CA PHE A 52 17.66 -8.10 -7.21
C PHE A 52 17.52 -7.19 -5.99
N VAL A 53 16.46 -6.39 -5.96
CA VAL A 53 16.10 -5.54 -4.80
C VAL A 53 15.94 -6.36 -3.50
N SER A 54 15.55 -7.63 -3.59
CA SER A 54 15.48 -8.53 -2.44
C SER A 54 16.85 -8.85 -1.84
N GLU A 55 17.95 -8.74 -2.59
CA GLU A 55 19.29 -9.00 -2.09
C GLU A 55 19.74 -7.97 -1.06
N LEU A 56 19.20 -6.74 -1.08
CA LEU A 56 19.47 -5.78 -0.01
C LEU A 56 19.02 -6.30 1.35
N SER A 57 18.02 -7.20 1.39
CA SER A 57 17.55 -7.84 2.63
C SER A 57 18.52 -8.88 3.19
N ALA A 58 19.46 -9.36 2.37
CA ALA A 58 20.53 -10.23 2.81
C ALA A 58 21.70 -9.37 3.31
N GLY A 59 22.01 -9.44 4.61
CA GLY A 59 23.19 -8.82 5.20
C GLY A 59 22.91 -7.80 6.31
N PRO A 60 23.91 -7.02 6.75
CA PRO A 60 23.88 -6.34 8.05
C PRO A 60 22.74 -5.32 8.22
N ARG A 61 22.39 -4.61 7.14
CA ARG A 61 21.30 -3.63 7.10
C ARG A 61 20.03 -4.17 6.44
N GLY A 62 19.98 -5.49 6.21
CA GLY A 62 18.89 -6.12 5.47
C GLY A 62 17.51 -5.97 6.09
N TRP A 63 17.47 -5.74 7.41
CA TRP A 63 16.23 -5.42 8.12
C TRP A 63 15.52 -4.19 7.53
N VAL A 64 16.23 -3.21 6.97
CA VAL A 64 15.63 -2.02 6.33
C VAL A 64 14.75 -2.46 5.16
N GLN A 65 15.28 -3.33 4.30
CA GLN A 65 14.53 -3.84 3.14
C GLN A 65 13.42 -4.81 3.55
N ILE A 66 13.60 -5.58 4.64
CA ILE A 66 12.53 -6.41 5.21
C ILE A 66 11.36 -5.55 5.69
N VAL A 67 11.64 -4.49 6.47
CA VAL A 67 10.62 -3.54 6.94
C VAL A 67 9.94 -2.88 5.74
N ASN A 68 10.69 -2.49 4.71
CA ASN A 68 10.15 -1.91 3.49
C ASN A 68 9.14 -2.86 2.80
N PHE A 69 9.46 -4.16 2.70
CA PHE A 69 8.54 -5.16 2.16
C PHE A 69 7.28 -5.32 3.02
N VAL A 70 7.42 -5.42 4.34
CA VAL A 70 6.28 -5.63 5.24
C VAL A 70 5.33 -4.42 5.20
N VAL A 71 5.86 -3.21 5.29
CA VAL A 71 5.06 -1.98 5.25
C VAL A 71 4.37 -1.84 3.89
N THR A 72 5.11 -1.96 2.80
CA THR A 72 4.57 -1.81 1.44
C THR A 72 3.51 -2.88 1.16
N GLY A 73 3.79 -4.15 1.48
CA GLY A 73 2.84 -5.25 1.33
C GLY A 73 1.57 -5.03 2.15
N GLY A 74 1.70 -4.56 3.38
CA GLY A 74 0.56 -4.19 4.23
C GLY A 74 -0.31 -3.09 3.63
N LEU A 75 0.31 -2.03 3.08
CA LEU A 75 -0.40 -0.94 2.40
C LEU A 75 -1.14 -1.42 1.15
N VAL A 76 -0.51 -2.30 0.35
CA VAL A 76 -1.13 -2.89 -0.85
C VAL A 76 -2.34 -3.75 -0.47
N VAL A 77 -2.23 -4.61 0.55
CA VAL A 77 -3.35 -5.42 1.04
C VAL A 77 -4.49 -4.54 1.57
N ALA A 78 -4.17 -3.49 2.31
CA ALA A 78 -5.17 -2.54 2.81
C ALA A 78 -5.90 -1.83 1.67
N PHE A 79 -5.17 -1.39 0.64
CA PHE A 79 -5.75 -0.80 -0.55
C PHE A 79 -6.65 -1.79 -1.31
N GLY A 80 -6.19 -3.01 -1.55
CA GLY A 80 -6.98 -4.06 -2.21
C GLY A 80 -8.28 -4.38 -1.48
N ARG A 81 -8.27 -4.45 -0.14
CA ARG A 81 -9.48 -4.62 0.68
C ARG A 81 -10.44 -3.44 0.56
N ALA A 82 -9.91 -2.21 0.55
CA ALA A 82 -10.73 -1.02 0.37
C ALA A 82 -11.35 -0.97 -1.03
N LEU A 83 -10.61 -1.36 -2.06
CA LEU A 83 -11.08 -1.41 -3.44
C LEU A 83 -12.14 -2.50 -3.65
N GLY A 84 -11.89 -3.73 -3.18
CA GLY A 84 -12.85 -4.84 -3.25
C GLY A 84 -14.18 -4.48 -2.57
N GLY A 85 -14.12 -3.87 -1.38
CA GLY A 85 -15.32 -3.41 -0.68
C GLY A 85 -16.09 -2.28 -1.38
N VAL A 86 -15.48 -1.57 -2.34
CA VAL A 86 -16.14 -0.59 -3.22
C VAL A 86 -16.74 -1.26 -4.44
N LEU A 87 -16.00 -2.17 -5.09
CA LEU A 87 -16.48 -2.89 -6.27
C LEU A 87 -17.66 -3.81 -5.95
N GLU A 88 -17.65 -4.50 -4.80
CA GLU A 88 -18.78 -5.33 -4.32
C GLU A 88 -20.05 -4.52 -4.01
N ARG A 89 -19.94 -3.19 -3.84
CA ARG A 89 -21.04 -2.32 -3.37
C ARG A 89 -21.41 -1.21 -4.36
N GLY A 90 -20.78 -1.16 -5.53
CA GLY A 90 -21.03 -0.16 -6.57
C GLY A 90 -21.62 -0.78 -7.85
N PRO A 91 -22.19 0.04 -8.77
CA PRO A 91 -22.76 -0.43 -10.05
C PRO A 91 -21.77 -1.18 -10.97
N ALA A 92 -20.47 -1.09 -10.67
CA ALA A 92 -19.40 -1.79 -11.38
C ALA A 92 -19.30 -3.29 -11.06
N ALA A 93 -20.11 -3.82 -10.13
CA ALA A 93 -20.19 -5.24 -9.82
C ALA A 93 -20.68 -6.10 -11.01
N THR A 94 -21.34 -5.50 -12.00
CA THR A 94 -21.93 -6.20 -13.17
C THR A 94 -20.95 -6.33 -14.35
N GLY A 95 -19.71 -5.82 -14.26
CA GLY A 95 -18.80 -5.69 -15.41
C GLY A 95 -17.47 -6.43 -15.31
N GLY A 96 -17.38 -7.55 -14.58
CA GLY A 96 -16.19 -8.42 -14.65
C GLY A 96 -16.06 -9.06 -16.05
N PRO A 97 -14.85 -9.21 -16.61
CA PRO A 97 -14.69 -9.79 -17.95
C PRO A 97 -15.13 -11.26 -17.92
N ILE A 98 -16.04 -11.60 -18.83
CA ILE A 98 -16.29 -12.97 -19.31
C ILE A 98 -15.17 -13.43 -20.24
#